data_AF-A0A1Q7M9T0-F1
#
_entry.id   AF-A0A1Q7M9T0-F1
#
_cell.length_a   1.000
_cell.length_b   1.000
_cell.length_c   1.000
_cell.angle_alpha   90.00
_cell.angle_beta   90.00
_cell.angle_gamma   90.00
#
_symmetry.space_group_name_H-M   'P 1'
#
loop_
_entity.id
_entity.type
_entity.pdbx_description
1 polymer ?
#
loop_
_entity_poly.entity_id
_entity_poly.type
_entity_poly.pdbx_seq_one_letter_code
_entity_poly.pdbx_strand_id
1 'polypeptide(L)'
;MLFTKLARLIIRHNKAVFVIWLVALVLSIPAILQVQSVIVYNETAFNPKNSESSKAQDIVSKEFSIDQGSSVIVVITANDIRGNDVRDFTLALNRTLHNDGKLSTTNITSIYDIYGQLLLGYTSVIHLDLYQTKNATTLASNIEFGIPSTYVSQWISLVNSGSGTIDQTQLATYNSQAYNSSWPIVSSQTPATYQKIAFNYLTLFYQSWNQTFTATSYTPLQLFVGAFARAQNVTKGSPLLATQPSYYNVTLPFVESLPLDAQTLSIFVPAARFFNIYSAGSGIGCSNNNCWNDQNAIRSFTISSVAQAANANSVQLTIMGEIYDLGASATNSDLSSLGQQILRNYNMLTYPVQPSRDIYSQFASAKNDTMLVIIDFKTNGPDPMNSVPEIRHDVGIANINTDCNGH
;
A
#
# COMPACT_ATOMS: atom_id res chain seq x y z
N MET A 1 35.00 -56.17 -61.30
CA MET A 1 35.11 -57.60 -60.92
C MET A 1 34.49 -57.95 -59.56
N LEU A 2 34.31 -57.01 -58.63
CA LEU A 2 33.71 -57.28 -57.31
C LEU A 2 32.20 -57.60 -57.40
N PHE A 3 31.44 -56.80 -58.17
CA PHE A 3 29.99 -57.00 -58.38
C PHE A 3 29.65 -58.31 -59.11
N THR A 4 30.51 -58.80 -60.01
CA THR A 4 30.29 -60.07 -60.73
C THR A 4 30.58 -61.30 -59.87
N LYS A 5 31.45 -61.18 -58.86
CA LYS A 5 31.65 -62.22 -57.83
C LYS A 5 30.47 -62.24 -56.83
N LEU A 6 29.97 -61.07 -56.43
CA LEU A 6 28.79 -60.94 -55.55
C LEU A 6 27.54 -61.55 -56.21
N ALA A 7 27.29 -61.22 -57.49
CA ALA A 7 26.14 -61.72 -58.24
C ALA A 7 26.15 -63.26 -58.36
N ARG A 8 27.31 -63.88 -58.62
CA ARG A 8 27.42 -65.35 -58.69
C ARG A 8 27.18 -66.03 -57.35
N LEU A 9 27.57 -65.40 -56.24
CA LEU A 9 27.39 -65.92 -54.89
C LEU A 9 25.91 -65.86 -54.47
N ILE A 10 25.21 -64.79 -54.86
CA ILE A 10 23.77 -64.63 -54.67
C ILE A 10 22.98 -65.68 -55.47
N ILE A 11 23.37 -65.94 -56.72
CA ILE A 11 22.71 -66.95 -57.57
C ILE A 11 22.94 -68.38 -57.05
N ARG A 12 24.16 -68.70 -56.58
CA ARG A 12 24.51 -70.06 -56.11
C ARG A 12 23.85 -70.44 -54.77
N HIS A 13 23.62 -69.47 -53.89
CA HIS A 13 23.04 -69.68 -52.55
C HIS A 13 21.71 -68.94 -52.37
N ASN A 14 20.90 -68.88 -53.42
CA ASN A 14 19.63 -68.15 -53.46
C ASN A 14 18.69 -68.43 -52.27
N LYS A 15 18.57 -69.69 -51.83
CA LYS A 15 17.76 -70.07 -50.66
C LYS A 15 18.32 -69.51 -49.34
N ALA A 16 19.64 -69.50 -49.16
CA ALA A 16 20.26 -68.98 -47.95
C ALA A 16 20.20 -67.44 -47.90
N VAL A 17 20.40 -66.78 -49.04
CA VAL A 17 20.26 -65.32 -49.15
C VAL A 17 18.82 -64.89 -48.87
N PHE A 18 17.83 -65.64 -49.34
CA PHE A 18 16.43 -65.38 -49.06
C PHE A 18 16.10 -65.51 -47.57
N VAL A 19 16.60 -66.56 -46.89
CA VAL A 19 16.41 -66.72 -45.44
C VAL A 19 17.07 -65.60 -44.65
N ILE A 20 18.29 -65.19 -45.01
CA ILE A 20 18.97 -64.06 -44.36
C ILE A 20 18.19 -62.76 -44.56
N TRP A 21 17.64 -62.52 -45.75
CA TRP A 21 16.78 -61.36 -46.00
C TRP A 21 15.49 -61.39 -45.19
N LEU A 22 14.88 -62.57 -45.06
CA LEU A 22 13.66 -62.75 -44.29
C LEU A 22 13.90 -62.55 -42.79
N VAL A 23 15.03 -63.05 -42.28
CA VAL A 23 15.48 -62.80 -40.89
C VAL A 23 15.81 -61.33 -40.67
N ALA A 24 16.50 -60.67 -41.59
CA ALA A 24 16.78 -59.23 -41.52
C ALA A 24 15.48 -58.41 -41.52
N LEU A 25 14.48 -58.81 -42.32
CA LEU A 25 13.19 -58.14 -42.38
C LEU A 25 12.40 -58.32 -41.08
N VAL A 26 12.38 -59.53 -40.50
CA VAL A 26 11.73 -59.80 -39.21
C VAL A 26 12.44 -59.06 -38.06
N LEU A 27 13.77 -59.01 -38.07
CA LEU A 27 14.56 -58.22 -37.10
C LEU A 27 14.41 -56.71 -37.27
N SER A 28 13.94 -56.24 -38.43
CA SER A 28 13.65 -54.82 -38.68
C SER A 28 12.27 -54.40 -38.15
N ILE A 29 11.36 -55.33 -37.86
CA ILE A 29 10.01 -55.03 -37.36
C ILE A 29 10.05 -54.33 -35.98
N PRO A 30 10.82 -54.79 -34.97
CA PRO A 30 10.95 -54.08 -33.70
C PRO A 30 11.49 -52.66 -33.85
N ALA A 31 12.43 -52.45 -34.80
CA ALA A 31 13.01 -51.14 -35.07
C ALA A 31 11.97 -50.18 -35.67
N ILE A 32 11.13 -50.63 -36.61
CA ILE A 32 10.06 -49.81 -37.21
C ILE A 32 8.95 -49.50 -36.20
N LEU A 33 8.63 -50.44 -35.30
CA LEU A 33 7.65 -50.21 -34.24
C LEU A 33 8.17 -49.22 -33.17
N GLN A 34 9.48 -49.12 -32.96
CA GLN A 34 10.09 -48.06 -32.14
C GLN A 34 10.19 -46.70 -32.84
N VAL A 35 10.14 -46.64 -34.18
CA VAL A 35 10.17 -45.36 -34.91
C VAL A 35 8.90 -44.54 -34.63
N GLN A 36 7.74 -45.17 -34.38
CA GLN A 36 6.53 -44.44 -33.99
C GLN A 36 6.62 -43.78 -32.60
N SER A 37 7.57 -44.18 -31.75
CA SER A 37 7.82 -43.55 -30.44
C SER A 37 9.01 -42.59 -30.42
N VAL A 38 9.67 -42.32 -31.55
CA VAL A 38 10.83 -41.41 -31.62
C VAL A 38 10.79 -40.50 -32.85
N ILE A 39 9.61 -40.18 -33.37
CA ILE A 39 9.45 -38.93 -34.14
C ILE A 39 9.13 -37.83 -33.13
N VAL A 40 10.16 -37.39 -32.41
CA VAL A 40 10.10 -36.08 -31.77
C VAL A 40 10.25 -35.09 -32.92
N TYR A 41 9.14 -34.49 -33.33
CA TYR A 41 9.18 -33.25 -34.11
C TYR A 41 9.73 -32.15 -33.20
N ASN A 42 11.04 -32.16 -32.99
CA ASN A 42 11.73 -31.07 -32.33
C ASN A 42 12.10 -30.06 -33.41
N GLU A 43 11.44 -28.90 -33.42
CA GLU A 43 11.76 -27.80 -34.34
C GLU A 43 13.21 -27.30 -34.21
N THR A 44 13.94 -27.75 -33.19
CA THR A 44 15.39 -27.51 -33.04
C THR A 44 16.27 -28.22 -34.08
N ALA A 45 15.77 -29.18 -34.84
CA ALA A 45 16.58 -29.89 -35.85
C ALA A 45 16.82 -29.09 -37.15
N PHE A 46 15.98 -28.08 -37.44
CA PHE A 46 16.08 -27.26 -38.65
C PHE A 46 16.59 -25.84 -38.43
N ASN A 47 16.74 -25.42 -37.17
CA ASN A 47 17.30 -24.11 -36.86
C ASN A 47 18.84 -24.20 -36.88
N PRO A 48 19.54 -23.37 -37.68
CA PRO A 48 20.99 -23.37 -37.68
C PRO A 48 21.51 -23.15 -36.26
N LYS A 49 22.50 -23.96 -35.81
CA LYS A 49 23.07 -23.84 -34.45
C LYS A 49 23.65 -22.45 -34.13
N ASN A 50 23.84 -21.61 -35.15
CA ASN A 50 24.30 -20.24 -35.07
C ASN A 50 23.17 -19.19 -35.08
N SER A 51 21.90 -19.59 -35.12
CA SER A 51 20.76 -18.67 -35.00
C SER A 51 20.80 -17.96 -33.65
N GLU A 52 20.35 -16.71 -33.61
CA GLU A 52 20.27 -15.94 -32.37
C GLU A 52 19.36 -16.60 -31.34
N SER A 53 18.28 -17.27 -31.79
CA SER A 53 17.38 -18.04 -30.93
C SER A 53 18.05 -19.26 -30.30
N SER A 54 18.90 -19.99 -31.04
CA SER A 54 19.68 -21.11 -30.48
C SER A 54 20.74 -20.64 -29.48
N LYS A 55 21.39 -19.49 -29.73
CA LYS A 55 22.35 -18.90 -28.79
C LYS A 55 21.67 -18.35 -27.54
N ALA A 56 20.52 -17.69 -27.70
CA ALA A 56 19.72 -17.21 -26.58
C ALA A 56 19.25 -18.38 -25.70
N GLN A 57 18.79 -19.48 -26.32
CA GLN A 57 18.39 -20.68 -25.59
C GLN A 57 19.55 -21.33 -24.82
N ASP A 58 20.73 -21.41 -25.43
CA ASP A 58 21.93 -21.99 -24.79
C ASP A 58 22.38 -21.15 -23.59
N ILE A 59 22.36 -19.81 -23.72
CA ILE A 59 22.64 -18.87 -22.62
C ILE A 59 21.60 -19.01 -21.50
N VAL A 60 20.32 -19.07 -21.84
CA VAL A 60 19.25 -19.19 -20.84
C VAL A 60 19.35 -20.51 -20.09
N SER A 61 19.61 -21.62 -20.78
CA SER A 61 19.74 -22.95 -20.16
C SER A 61 21.01 -23.11 -19.30
N LYS A 62 22.03 -22.30 -19.56
CA LYS A 62 23.30 -22.32 -18.83
C LYS A 62 23.29 -21.40 -17.60
N GLU A 63 22.61 -20.27 -17.70
CA GLU A 63 22.59 -19.24 -16.66
C GLU A 63 21.35 -19.34 -15.75
N PHE A 64 20.30 -20.04 -16.17
CA PHE A 64 19.05 -20.19 -15.41
C PHE A 64 18.56 -21.65 -15.37
N SER A 65 18.29 -22.19 -14.18
CA SER A 65 17.75 -23.54 -13.97
C SER A 65 16.23 -23.61 -14.22
N ILE A 66 15.81 -23.52 -15.49
CA ILE A 66 14.40 -23.63 -15.89
C ILE A 66 14.21 -24.96 -16.64
N ASP A 67 13.35 -25.85 -16.14
CA ASP A 67 13.06 -27.15 -16.76
C ASP A 67 12.41 -26.97 -18.15
N GLN A 68 12.89 -27.72 -19.13
CA GLN A 68 12.50 -27.60 -20.54
C GLN A 68 11.03 -28.00 -20.79
N GLY A 69 10.34 -27.22 -21.64
CA GLY A 69 9.26 -27.73 -22.50
C GLY A 69 7.90 -27.04 -22.41
N SER A 70 7.68 -26.15 -21.43
CA SER A 70 6.33 -25.60 -21.21
C SER A 70 6.27 -24.09 -21.00
N SER A 71 7.40 -23.37 -21.16
CA SER A 71 7.48 -21.95 -20.83
C SER A 71 7.99 -21.12 -22.00
N VAL A 72 7.36 -19.98 -22.25
CA VAL A 72 7.77 -18.97 -23.24
C VAL A 72 8.26 -17.74 -22.50
N ILE A 73 9.42 -17.23 -22.93
CA ILE A 73 9.94 -15.94 -22.45
C ILE A 73 9.60 -14.88 -23.49
N VAL A 74 8.87 -13.86 -23.06
CA VAL A 74 8.61 -12.65 -23.84
C VAL A 74 9.58 -11.57 -23.37
N VAL A 75 10.31 -10.99 -24.32
CA VAL A 75 11.22 -9.88 -24.08
C VAL A 75 10.55 -8.59 -24.53
N ILE A 76 10.43 -7.64 -23.61
CA ILE A 76 9.86 -6.31 -23.87
C ILE A 76 11.02 -5.31 -23.81
N THR A 77 11.23 -4.55 -24.89
CA THR A 77 12.26 -3.51 -24.97
C THR A 77 11.62 -2.12 -25.03
N ALA A 78 12.23 -1.17 -24.34
CA ALA A 78 11.79 0.23 -24.30
C ALA A 78 12.97 1.14 -23.97
N ASN A 79 12.81 2.46 -24.09
CA ASN A 79 13.82 3.41 -23.60
C ASN A 79 13.92 3.36 -22.06
N ASP A 80 12.80 3.16 -21.37
CA ASP A 80 12.74 2.91 -19.93
C ASP A 80 11.52 2.03 -19.60
N ILE A 81 11.75 0.81 -19.14
CA ILE A 81 10.69 -0.17 -18.80
C ILE A 81 9.88 0.21 -17.55
N ARG A 82 10.34 1.22 -16.81
CA ARG A 82 9.70 1.68 -15.56
C ARG A 82 8.54 2.64 -15.83
N GLY A 83 8.29 3.00 -17.09
CA GLY A 83 7.23 3.90 -17.54
C GLY A 83 5.82 3.29 -17.49
N ASN A 84 4.82 4.17 -17.67
CA ASN A 84 3.41 3.78 -17.69
C ASN A 84 3.05 2.93 -18.92
N ASP A 85 3.68 3.19 -20.06
CA ASP A 85 3.49 2.50 -21.33
C ASP A 85 3.83 1.01 -21.22
N VAL A 86 5.00 0.69 -20.68
CA VAL A 86 5.46 -0.69 -20.51
C VAL A 86 4.63 -1.42 -19.45
N ARG A 87 4.23 -0.71 -18.39
CA ARG A 87 3.28 -1.22 -17.39
C ARG A 87 1.95 -1.60 -18.03
N ASP A 88 1.32 -0.67 -18.75
CA ASP A 88 -0.01 -0.87 -19.32
C ASP A 88 0.00 -1.99 -20.35
N PHE A 89 1.04 -2.04 -21.20
CA PHE A 89 1.25 -3.15 -22.12
C PHE A 89 1.36 -4.49 -21.38
N THR A 90 2.16 -4.57 -20.32
CA THR A 90 2.40 -5.84 -19.61
C THR A 90 1.17 -6.33 -18.86
N LEU A 91 0.44 -5.40 -18.22
CA LEU A 91 -0.83 -5.72 -17.56
C LEU A 91 -1.90 -6.13 -18.57
N ALA A 92 -1.95 -5.49 -19.74
CA ALA A 92 -2.85 -5.87 -20.83
C ALA A 92 -2.49 -7.25 -21.39
N LEU A 93 -1.20 -7.53 -21.63
CA LEU A 93 -0.71 -8.83 -22.08
C LEU A 93 -1.12 -9.94 -21.10
N ASN A 94 -0.87 -9.73 -19.80
CA ASN A 94 -1.25 -10.68 -18.75
C ASN A 94 -2.77 -10.95 -18.76
N ARG A 95 -3.58 -9.88 -18.81
CA ARG A 95 -5.04 -9.99 -18.88
C ARG A 95 -5.53 -10.70 -20.15
N THR A 96 -4.96 -10.38 -21.32
CA THR A 96 -5.37 -10.99 -22.59
C THR A 96 -5.09 -12.48 -22.59
N LEU A 97 -3.88 -12.88 -22.17
CA LEU A 97 -3.49 -14.29 -22.13
C LEU A 97 -4.24 -15.10 -21.08
N HIS A 98 -4.62 -14.51 -19.94
CA HIS A 98 -5.48 -15.18 -18.94
C HIS A 98 -6.93 -15.37 -19.40
N ASN A 99 -7.43 -14.48 -20.25
CA ASN A 99 -8.81 -14.53 -20.73
C ASN A 99 -8.96 -15.32 -22.05
N ASP A 100 -7.85 -15.75 -22.66
CA ASP A 100 -7.87 -16.54 -23.88
C ASP A 100 -8.22 -18.00 -23.57
N GLY A 101 -9.45 -18.40 -23.85
CA GLY A 101 -9.93 -19.77 -23.65
C GLY A 101 -9.26 -20.82 -24.54
N LYS A 102 -8.46 -20.42 -25.54
CA LYS A 102 -7.67 -21.34 -26.38
C LYS A 102 -6.31 -21.66 -25.75
N LEU A 103 -5.80 -20.78 -24.90
CA LEU A 103 -4.50 -20.94 -24.25
C LEU A 103 -4.69 -21.55 -22.87
N SER A 104 -4.13 -22.74 -22.66
CA SER A 104 -4.08 -23.35 -21.33
C SER A 104 -2.85 -22.83 -20.59
N THR A 105 -2.83 -21.54 -20.25
CA THR A 105 -1.75 -20.95 -19.45
C THR A 105 -1.92 -21.35 -17.98
N THR A 106 -0.81 -21.69 -17.33
CA THR A 106 -0.77 -22.01 -15.89
C THR A 106 -0.45 -20.76 -15.09
N ASN A 107 0.54 -19.99 -15.55
CA ASN A 107 1.05 -18.83 -14.84
C ASN A 107 1.72 -17.85 -15.80
N ILE A 108 1.54 -16.54 -15.57
CA ILE A 108 2.24 -15.49 -16.30
C ILE A 108 2.93 -14.64 -15.24
N THR A 109 4.26 -14.62 -15.28
CA THR A 109 5.08 -13.96 -14.27
C THR A 109 5.90 -12.84 -14.90
N SER A 110 5.74 -11.66 -14.35
CA SER A 110 6.46 -10.44 -14.69
C SER A 110 6.89 -9.71 -13.42
N ILE A 111 7.73 -8.69 -13.57
CA ILE A 111 8.07 -7.81 -12.45
C ILE A 111 6.82 -7.11 -11.86
N TYR A 112 5.77 -6.90 -12.65
CA TYR A 112 4.52 -6.29 -12.17
C TYR A 112 3.71 -7.22 -11.27
N ASP A 113 3.87 -8.54 -11.38
CA ASP A 113 3.26 -9.48 -10.43
C ASP A 113 3.95 -9.39 -9.06
N ILE A 114 5.28 -9.19 -9.05
CA ILE A 114 6.05 -8.91 -7.84
C ILE A 114 5.60 -7.58 -7.22
N TYR A 115 5.51 -6.51 -8.01
CA TYR A 115 4.98 -5.23 -7.52
C TYR A 115 3.55 -5.37 -6.99
N GLY A 116 2.68 -6.14 -7.65
CA GLY A 116 1.32 -6.40 -7.19
C GLY A 116 1.29 -7.03 -5.79
N GLN A 117 2.15 -8.01 -5.52
CA GLN A 117 2.28 -8.63 -4.19
C GLN A 117 2.86 -7.66 -3.16
N LEU A 118 3.89 -6.88 -3.52
CA LEU A 118 4.47 -5.88 -2.64
C LEU A 118 3.47 -4.78 -2.28
N LEU A 119 2.66 -4.32 -3.24
CA LEU A 119 1.62 -3.31 -3.04
C LEU A 119 0.49 -3.84 -2.15
N LEU A 120 0.12 -5.12 -2.26
CA LEU A 120 -0.82 -5.76 -1.34
C LEU A 120 -0.27 -5.79 0.10
N GLY A 121 0.99 -6.17 0.26
CA GLY A 121 1.67 -6.13 1.56
C GLY A 121 1.73 -4.71 2.13
N TYR A 122 2.12 -3.74 1.30
CA TYR A 122 2.21 -2.33 1.66
C TYR A 122 0.86 -1.77 2.12
N THR A 123 -0.20 -1.93 1.32
CA THR A 123 -1.55 -1.43 1.66
C THR A 123 -2.03 -2.00 2.99
N SER A 124 -1.77 -3.28 3.25
CA SER A 124 -2.15 -3.95 4.50
C SER A 124 -1.40 -3.41 5.72
N VAL A 125 -0.07 -3.26 5.62
CA VAL A 125 0.76 -2.75 6.73
C VAL A 125 0.44 -1.29 7.02
N ILE A 126 0.36 -0.46 5.97
CA ILE A 126 0.06 0.97 6.12
C ILE A 126 -1.36 1.20 6.63
N HIS A 127 -2.34 0.39 6.24
CA HIS A 127 -3.69 0.46 6.81
C HIS A 127 -3.66 0.25 8.32
N LEU A 128 -2.96 -0.81 8.78
CA LEU A 128 -2.80 -1.07 10.20
C LEU A 128 -2.14 0.10 10.93
N ASP A 129 -1.02 0.61 10.41
CA ASP A 129 -0.27 1.73 11.01
C ASP A 129 -1.11 3.01 11.07
N LEU A 130 -1.86 3.32 10.01
CA LEU A 130 -2.76 4.47 9.94
C LEU A 130 -3.87 4.37 10.99
N TYR A 131 -4.50 3.20 11.16
CA TYR A 131 -5.60 3.05 12.12
C TYR A 131 -5.12 2.93 13.57
N GLN A 132 -3.94 2.37 13.82
CA GLN A 132 -3.29 2.45 15.13
C GLN A 132 -2.96 3.90 15.48
N THR A 133 -2.36 4.64 14.53
CA THR A 133 -2.04 6.05 14.70
C THR A 133 -3.30 6.88 14.89
N LYS A 134 -4.37 6.64 14.12
CA LYS A 134 -5.68 7.30 14.29
C LYS A 134 -6.23 7.12 15.69
N ASN A 135 -6.19 5.90 16.22
CA ASN A 135 -6.67 5.61 17.57
C ASN A 135 -5.84 6.34 18.62
N ALA A 136 -4.51 6.35 18.47
CA ALA A 136 -3.61 7.10 19.35
C ALA A 136 -3.84 8.61 19.25
N THR A 137 -4.00 9.17 18.05
CA THR A 137 -4.33 10.59 17.81
C THR A 137 -5.67 10.97 18.46
N THR A 138 -6.69 10.12 18.31
CA THR A 138 -8.02 10.35 18.91
C THR A 138 -7.95 10.31 20.43
N LEU A 139 -7.19 9.38 21.00
CA LEU A 139 -6.96 9.31 22.45
C LEU A 139 -6.21 10.55 22.96
N ALA A 140 -5.11 10.92 22.30
CA ALA A 140 -4.30 12.08 22.66
C ALA A 140 -5.13 13.37 22.64
N SER A 141 -5.78 13.65 21.51
CA SER A 141 -6.63 14.84 21.35
C SER A 141 -7.82 14.87 22.32
N ASN A 142 -8.42 13.72 22.65
CA ASN A 142 -9.47 13.65 23.66
C ASN A 142 -8.94 13.96 25.07
N ILE A 143 -7.80 13.37 25.47
CA ILE A 143 -7.19 13.69 26.77
C ILE A 143 -6.82 15.18 26.82
N GLU A 144 -6.15 15.70 25.81
CA GLU A 144 -5.56 17.04 25.79
C GLU A 144 -6.61 18.16 25.69
N PHE A 145 -7.68 17.94 24.91
CA PHE A 145 -8.67 18.98 24.58
C PHE A 145 -10.11 18.56 24.83
N GLY A 146 -10.44 17.27 24.69
CA GLY A 146 -11.76 16.74 25.05
C GLY A 146 -12.09 16.85 26.54
N ILE A 147 -11.11 16.64 27.42
CA ILE A 147 -11.27 16.82 28.87
C ILE A 147 -11.58 18.29 29.23
N PRO A 148 -10.75 19.29 28.84
CA PRO A 148 -11.11 20.70 28.97
C PRO A 148 -12.47 21.05 28.36
N SER A 149 -12.79 20.50 27.19
CA SER A 149 -14.06 20.77 26.50
C SER A 149 -15.26 20.27 27.30
N THR A 150 -15.14 19.08 27.89
CA THR A 150 -16.14 18.50 28.79
C THR A 150 -16.33 19.38 30.03
N TYR A 151 -15.23 19.77 30.69
CA TYR A 151 -15.28 20.67 31.84
C TYR A 151 -16.00 21.98 31.52
N VAL A 152 -15.60 22.64 30.43
CA VAL A 152 -16.16 23.94 30.04
C VAL A 152 -17.64 23.80 29.70
N SER A 153 -18.05 22.70 29.06
CA SER A 153 -19.46 22.44 28.75
C SER A 153 -20.31 22.27 30.02
N GLN A 154 -19.81 21.53 31.01
CA GLN A 154 -20.46 21.40 32.32
C GLN A 154 -20.55 22.76 33.03
N TRP A 155 -19.45 23.51 33.02
CA TRP A 155 -19.38 24.83 33.64
C TRP A 155 -20.33 25.85 33.01
N ILE A 156 -20.41 25.89 31.68
CA ILE A 156 -21.34 26.75 30.93
C ILE A 156 -22.79 26.45 31.33
N SER A 157 -23.16 25.17 31.48
CA SER A 157 -24.52 24.80 31.91
C SER A 157 -24.88 25.38 33.28
N LEU A 158 -23.92 25.45 34.20
CA LEU A 158 -24.13 26.03 35.53
C LEU A 158 -24.25 27.55 35.46
N VAL A 159 -23.34 28.22 34.73
CA VAL A 159 -23.37 29.68 34.55
C VAL A 159 -24.66 30.16 33.89
N ASN A 160 -25.14 29.43 32.87
CA ASN A 160 -26.37 29.77 32.16
C ASN A 160 -27.63 29.58 33.02
N SER A 161 -27.58 28.74 34.05
CA SER A 161 -28.68 28.58 35.02
C SER A 161 -28.70 29.67 36.09
N GLY A 162 -27.61 30.44 36.23
CA GLY A 162 -27.49 31.52 37.19
C GLY A 162 -28.22 32.80 36.76
N SER A 163 -28.78 33.51 37.73
CA SER A 163 -29.39 34.84 37.52
C SER A 163 -28.66 35.90 38.34
N GLY A 164 -28.57 37.12 37.82
CA GLY A 164 -27.98 38.25 38.53
C GLY A 164 -26.44 38.26 38.52
N THR A 165 -25.85 39.04 39.41
CA THR A 165 -24.40 39.16 39.56
C THR A 165 -23.83 37.93 40.26
N ILE A 166 -22.84 37.30 39.64
CA ILE A 166 -22.11 36.13 40.16
C ILE A 166 -20.88 36.65 40.89
N ASP A 167 -20.83 36.48 42.20
CA ASP A 167 -19.66 36.78 43.01
C ASP A 167 -18.62 35.64 42.98
N GLN A 168 -17.49 35.86 43.65
CA GLN A 168 -16.40 34.88 43.72
C GLN A 168 -16.79 33.58 44.43
N THR A 169 -17.68 33.63 45.43
CA THR A 169 -18.14 32.43 46.15
C THR A 169 -19.03 31.56 45.27
N GLN A 170 -19.96 32.18 44.54
CA GLN A 170 -20.81 31.50 43.58
C GLN A 170 -20.00 30.93 42.40
N LEU A 171 -19.00 31.68 41.92
CA LEU A 171 -18.11 31.24 40.85
C LEU A 171 -17.26 30.03 41.29
N ALA A 172 -16.70 30.04 42.49
CA ALA A 172 -15.98 28.90 43.05
C ALA A 172 -16.89 27.66 43.17
N THR A 173 -18.16 27.86 43.54
CA THR A 173 -19.17 26.79 43.57
C THR A 173 -19.39 26.18 42.19
N TYR A 174 -19.56 27.01 41.15
CA TYR A 174 -19.71 26.52 39.77
C TYR A 174 -18.47 25.77 39.27
N ASN A 175 -17.27 26.28 39.55
CA ASN A 175 -16.03 25.60 39.18
C ASN A 175 -15.93 24.21 39.84
N SER A 176 -16.22 24.11 41.14
CA SER A 176 -16.18 22.84 41.87
C SER A 176 -17.26 21.85 41.38
N GLN A 177 -18.48 22.32 41.13
CA GLN A 177 -19.55 21.49 40.58
C GLN A 177 -19.22 20.97 39.17
N ALA A 178 -18.69 21.83 38.29
CA ALA A 178 -18.26 21.44 36.96
C ALA A 178 -17.13 20.39 37.01
N TYR A 179 -16.14 20.58 37.90
CA TYR A 179 -15.07 19.60 38.11
C TYR A 179 -15.65 18.23 38.51
N ASN A 180 -16.54 18.20 39.50
CA ASN A 180 -17.14 16.97 40.01
C ASN A 180 -18.05 16.28 38.98
N SER A 181 -18.81 17.03 38.17
CA SER A 181 -19.69 16.47 37.14
C SER A 181 -18.95 16.04 35.88
N SER A 182 -17.74 16.58 35.63
CA SER A 182 -16.94 16.22 34.46
C SER A 182 -16.28 14.86 34.59
N TRP A 183 -15.83 14.48 35.79
CA TRP A 183 -15.08 13.24 35.97
C TRP A 183 -15.87 11.97 35.57
N PRO A 184 -17.15 11.78 35.94
CA PRO A 184 -17.93 10.64 35.46
C PRO A 184 -18.00 10.54 33.93
N ILE A 185 -18.10 11.68 33.24
CA ILE A 185 -18.13 11.72 31.77
C ILE A 185 -16.75 11.34 31.20
N VAL A 186 -15.70 12.02 31.66
CA VAL A 186 -14.31 11.78 31.22
C VAL A 186 -13.89 10.33 31.45
N SER A 187 -14.13 9.80 32.64
CA SER A 187 -13.75 8.42 32.99
C SER A 187 -14.47 7.37 32.15
N SER A 188 -15.74 7.59 31.79
CA SER A 188 -16.51 6.69 30.92
C SER A 188 -16.00 6.63 29.48
N GLN A 189 -15.32 7.69 29.02
CA GLN A 189 -14.80 7.82 27.65
C GLN A 189 -13.29 7.54 27.56
N THR A 190 -12.61 7.42 28.71
CA THR A 190 -11.16 7.21 28.78
C THR A 190 -10.86 5.75 29.08
N PRO A 191 -10.02 5.07 28.28
CA PRO A 191 -9.57 3.71 28.58
C PRO A 191 -8.94 3.61 29.97
N ALA A 192 -9.18 2.50 30.69
CA ALA A 192 -8.77 2.31 32.09
C ALA A 192 -7.30 2.66 32.35
N THR A 193 -6.39 2.28 31.44
CA THR A 193 -4.95 2.56 31.51
C THR A 193 -4.62 4.05 31.58
N TYR A 194 -5.45 4.91 30.98
CA TYR A 194 -5.23 6.35 30.91
C TYR A 194 -6.09 7.15 31.90
N GLN A 195 -6.97 6.51 32.67
CA GLN A 195 -7.87 7.23 33.60
C GLN A 195 -7.10 8.04 34.65
N LYS A 196 -5.99 7.52 35.19
CA LYS A 196 -5.16 8.27 36.14
C LYS A 196 -4.56 9.53 35.50
N ILE A 197 -4.10 9.43 34.26
CA ILE A 197 -3.55 10.56 33.49
C ILE A 197 -4.66 11.59 33.24
N ALA A 198 -5.83 11.14 32.77
CA ALA A 198 -6.99 11.99 32.51
C ALA A 198 -7.48 12.71 33.78
N PHE A 199 -7.53 12.02 34.92
CA PHE A 199 -7.92 12.62 36.20
C PHE A 199 -6.93 13.72 36.64
N ASN A 200 -5.63 13.43 36.56
CA ASN A 200 -4.59 14.39 36.90
C ASN A 200 -4.65 15.62 35.99
N TYR A 201 -4.91 15.40 34.69
CA TYR A 201 -5.04 16.51 33.74
C TYR A 201 -6.30 17.35 33.97
N LEU A 202 -7.45 16.72 34.24
CA LEU A 202 -8.67 17.42 34.63
C LEU A 202 -8.45 18.28 35.89
N THR A 203 -7.72 17.73 36.87
CA THR A 203 -7.35 18.46 38.10
C THR A 203 -6.48 19.67 37.79
N LEU A 204 -5.44 19.50 36.96
CA LEU A 204 -4.56 20.59 36.54
C LEU A 204 -5.34 21.67 35.78
N PHE A 205 -6.20 21.27 34.83
CA PHE A 205 -7.03 22.20 34.08
C PHE A 205 -7.97 22.99 35.00
N TYR A 206 -8.65 22.32 35.94
CA TYR A 206 -9.52 22.96 36.93
C TYR A 206 -8.76 24.01 37.77
N GLN A 207 -7.58 23.65 38.30
CA GLN A 207 -6.76 24.57 39.10
C GLN A 207 -6.32 25.79 38.31
N SER A 208 -5.95 25.61 37.04
CA SER A 208 -5.54 26.68 36.14
C SER A 208 -6.72 27.54 35.69
N TRP A 209 -7.86 26.92 35.39
CA TRP A 209 -9.11 27.60 35.03
C TRP A 209 -9.56 28.57 36.13
N ASN A 210 -9.50 28.15 37.39
CA ASN A 210 -9.89 28.99 38.53
C ASN A 210 -9.05 30.27 38.63
N GLN A 211 -7.77 30.22 38.25
CA GLN A 211 -6.87 31.38 38.29
C GLN A 211 -7.16 32.42 37.19
N THR A 212 -8.00 32.07 36.21
CA THR A 212 -8.36 33.00 35.13
C THR A 212 -9.38 34.07 35.55
N PHE A 213 -9.97 33.96 36.74
CA PHE A 213 -11.02 34.87 37.21
C PHE A 213 -10.47 35.86 38.25
N THR A 214 -10.21 37.10 37.81
CA THR A 214 -9.60 38.14 38.64
C THR A 214 -10.56 39.25 39.10
N ALA A 215 -11.75 39.37 38.51
CA ALA A 215 -12.71 40.40 38.86
C ALA A 215 -13.52 40.00 40.11
N THR A 216 -13.95 40.96 40.91
CA THR A 216 -14.71 40.68 42.15
C THR A 216 -16.10 40.10 41.88
N SER A 217 -16.67 40.37 40.71
CA SER A 217 -17.95 39.81 40.28
C SER A 217 -18.06 39.79 38.75
N TYR A 218 -18.99 38.98 38.25
CA TYR A 218 -19.25 38.81 36.84
C TYR A 218 -20.75 38.78 36.55
N THR A 219 -21.13 39.18 35.34
CA THR A 219 -22.43 38.84 34.76
C THR A 219 -22.36 37.46 34.09
N PRO A 220 -23.47 36.71 33.98
CA PRO A 220 -23.51 35.46 33.25
C PRO A 220 -23.01 35.61 31.80
N LEU A 221 -23.34 36.73 31.14
CA LEU A 221 -22.89 37.01 29.78
C LEU A 221 -21.35 37.15 29.68
N GLN A 222 -20.71 37.83 30.63
CA GLN A 222 -19.24 37.96 30.65
C GLN A 222 -18.52 36.63 30.88
N LEU A 223 -19.15 35.71 31.62
CA LEU A 223 -18.62 34.37 31.86
C LEU A 223 -18.85 33.45 30.66
N PHE A 224 -20.03 33.55 30.05
CA PHE A 224 -20.42 32.74 28.90
C PHE A 224 -19.65 33.10 27.63
N VAL A 225 -19.59 34.40 27.30
CA VAL A 225 -18.93 34.89 26.09
C VAL A 225 -17.43 34.66 26.22
N GLY A 226 -16.90 33.74 25.42
CA GLY A 226 -15.47 33.43 25.39
C GLY A 226 -15.01 32.36 26.37
N ALA A 227 -15.91 31.59 27.00
CA ALA A 227 -15.54 30.47 27.87
C ALA A 227 -14.58 29.47 27.17
N PHE A 228 -14.86 29.10 25.93
CA PHE A 228 -13.98 28.25 25.14
C PHE A 228 -12.67 28.92 24.71
N ALA A 229 -12.67 30.24 24.47
CA ALA A 229 -11.43 30.98 24.20
C ALA A 229 -10.54 31.08 25.46
N ARG A 230 -11.14 31.25 26.64
CA ARG A 230 -10.46 31.16 27.93
C ARG A 230 -9.87 29.77 28.14
N ALA A 231 -10.62 28.72 27.80
CA ALA A 231 -10.16 27.35 27.89
C ALA A 231 -8.97 27.08 26.96
N GLN A 232 -9.05 27.59 25.72
CA GLN A 232 -7.97 27.55 24.74
C GLN A 232 -6.70 28.21 25.29
N ASN A 233 -6.82 29.32 26.00
CA ASN A 233 -5.68 29.99 26.63
C ASN A 233 -5.10 29.17 27.79
N VAL A 234 -5.94 28.55 28.62
CA VAL A 234 -5.47 27.63 29.67
C VAL A 234 -4.71 26.46 29.04
N THR A 235 -5.21 25.88 27.95
CA THR A 235 -4.58 24.71 27.31
C THR A 235 -3.31 25.06 26.54
N LYS A 236 -3.36 26.04 25.62
CA LYS A 236 -2.26 26.34 24.66
C LYS A 236 -1.62 27.71 24.84
N GLY A 237 -2.08 28.49 25.82
CA GLY A 237 -1.67 29.87 25.97
C GLY A 237 -2.40 30.81 25.02
N SER A 238 -2.19 32.10 25.23
CA SER A 238 -2.76 33.16 24.40
C SER A 238 -1.69 33.74 23.47
N PRO A 239 -1.85 33.70 22.14
CA PRO A 239 -0.89 34.33 21.23
C PRO A 239 -0.85 35.86 21.38
N LEU A 240 -1.83 36.44 22.06
CA LEU A 240 -1.91 37.89 22.32
C LEU A 240 -1.03 38.34 23.50
N LEU A 241 -0.44 37.40 24.24
CA LEU A 241 0.39 37.70 25.41
C LEU A 241 1.86 37.41 25.11
N ALA A 242 2.72 38.41 25.31
CA ALA A 242 4.17 38.25 25.21
C ALA A 242 4.74 37.34 26.32
N THR A 243 4.10 37.31 27.49
CA THR A 243 4.45 36.44 28.62
C THR A 243 3.20 35.71 29.09
N GLN A 244 3.26 34.37 29.06
CA GLN A 244 2.15 33.54 29.52
C GLN A 244 2.12 33.50 31.05
N PRO A 245 0.95 33.68 31.69
CA PRO A 245 0.76 33.32 33.09
C PRO A 245 1.04 31.82 33.32
N SER A 246 1.41 31.43 34.55
CA SER A 246 1.72 30.04 34.89
C SER A 246 0.52 29.08 34.76
N TYR A 247 -0.70 29.61 34.77
CA TYR A 247 -1.94 28.86 34.57
C TYR A 247 -2.40 28.80 33.09
N TYR A 248 -1.59 29.31 32.16
CA TYR A 248 -1.79 29.18 30.72
C TYR A 248 -0.78 28.21 30.11
N ASN A 249 -1.12 27.69 28.92
CA ASN A 249 -0.32 26.70 28.19
C ASN A 249 0.02 25.46 29.04
N VAL A 250 -0.93 24.94 29.80
CA VAL A 250 -0.66 23.82 30.73
C VAL A 250 -0.65 22.46 30.05
N THR A 251 -1.18 22.34 28.83
CA THR A 251 -1.31 21.05 28.12
C THR A 251 0.04 20.49 27.71
N LEU A 252 0.85 21.26 26.98
CA LEU A 252 2.10 20.76 26.42
C LEU A 252 3.11 20.35 27.52
N PRO A 253 3.37 21.17 28.57
CA PRO A 253 4.26 20.76 29.66
C PRO A 253 3.75 19.55 30.42
N PHE A 254 2.43 19.42 30.59
CA PHE A 254 1.84 18.24 31.22
C PHE A 254 2.13 16.98 30.40
N VAL A 255 1.84 17.02 29.08
CA VAL A 255 2.06 15.88 28.16
C VAL A 255 3.54 15.50 28.11
N GLU A 256 4.45 16.46 27.99
CA GLU A 256 5.90 16.23 27.96
C GLU A 256 6.42 15.61 29.27
N SER A 257 5.72 15.80 30.40
CA SER A 257 6.08 15.23 31.70
C SER A 257 5.54 13.81 31.95
N LEU A 258 4.68 13.28 31.07
CA LEU A 258 4.05 12.00 31.29
C LEU A 258 5.06 10.84 31.20
N PRO A 259 4.94 9.82 32.07
CA PRO A 259 5.80 8.63 32.03
C PRO A 259 5.32 7.64 30.96
N LEU A 260 5.13 8.13 29.73
CA LEU A 260 4.75 7.34 28.56
C LEU A 260 5.99 6.94 27.77
N ASP A 261 5.91 5.84 27.02
CA ASP A 261 7.00 5.40 26.15
C ASP A 261 7.20 6.38 24.99
N ALA A 262 8.37 6.31 24.35
CA ALA A 262 8.76 7.23 23.28
C ALA A 262 7.82 7.17 22.06
N GLN A 263 7.21 6.01 21.77
CA GLN A 263 6.29 5.86 20.65
C GLN A 263 4.94 6.52 20.96
N THR A 264 4.45 6.42 22.19
CA THR A 264 3.24 7.15 22.60
C THR A 264 3.48 8.67 22.62
N LEU A 265 4.63 9.12 23.15
CA LEU A 265 4.97 10.55 23.20
C LEU A 265 5.17 11.17 21.81
N SER A 266 5.63 10.39 20.82
CA SER A 266 5.80 10.87 19.43
C SER A 266 4.48 11.24 18.77
N ILE A 267 3.34 10.80 19.32
CA ILE A 267 1.99 11.18 18.88
C ILE A 267 1.38 12.25 19.79
N PHE A 268 1.47 12.08 21.11
CA PHE A 268 0.84 13.00 22.07
C PHE A 268 1.44 14.42 21.99
N VAL A 269 2.77 14.55 21.98
CA VAL A 269 3.41 15.88 21.97
C VAL A 269 3.05 16.67 20.69
N PRO A 270 3.12 16.09 19.48
CA PRO A 270 2.66 16.80 18.29
C PRO A 270 1.15 17.05 18.26
N ALA A 271 0.32 16.14 18.82
CA ALA A 271 -1.13 16.35 18.92
C ALA A 271 -1.46 17.59 19.76
N ALA A 272 -0.79 17.77 20.91
CA ALA A 272 -0.95 18.94 21.77
C ALA A 272 -0.60 20.25 21.06
N ARG A 273 0.30 20.21 20.07
CA ARG A 273 0.68 21.36 19.25
C ARG A 273 -0.30 21.59 18.10
N PHE A 274 -0.83 20.53 17.50
CA PHE A 274 -1.67 20.60 16.31
C PHE A 274 -3.12 20.96 16.63
N PHE A 275 -3.75 20.27 17.58
CA PHE A 275 -5.19 20.39 17.84
C PHE A 275 -5.54 21.58 18.71
N ASN A 276 -6.81 22.01 18.66
CA ASN A 276 -7.35 23.11 19.46
C ASN A 276 -8.70 22.72 20.10
N ILE A 277 -9.03 23.36 21.22
CA ILE A 277 -10.38 23.25 21.82
C ILE A 277 -11.39 24.10 21.04
N TYR A 278 -10.92 25.22 20.47
CA TYR A 278 -11.74 26.26 19.85
C TYR A 278 -10.94 27.03 18.79
N SER A 279 -11.64 27.48 17.74
CA SER A 279 -11.12 28.28 16.65
C SER A 279 -11.10 29.78 17.02
N ALA A 280 -9.94 30.41 17.06
CA ALA A 280 -9.88 31.86 17.24
C ALA A 280 -10.52 32.57 16.01
N GLY A 281 -11.51 33.42 16.25
CA GLY A 281 -11.94 34.45 15.29
C GLY A 281 -12.94 34.05 14.21
N SER A 282 -14.15 33.67 14.58
CA SER A 282 -15.43 34.00 13.90
C SER A 282 -16.52 33.12 14.53
N GLY A 283 -17.73 33.65 14.71
CA GLY A 283 -18.76 33.04 15.55
C GLY A 283 -19.01 31.55 15.31
N ILE A 284 -19.34 30.84 16.38
CA ILE A 284 -19.97 29.51 16.43
C ILE A 284 -19.47 28.56 15.32
N GLY A 285 -18.28 27.98 15.52
CA GLY A 285 -17.87 26.86 14.67
C GLY A 285 -16.37 26.63 14.61
N CYS A 286 -16.00 25.36 14.71
CA CYS A 286 -14.65 24.83 14.52
C CYS A 286 -14.24 24.71 13.03
N SER A 287 -14.81 25.51 12.12
CA SER A 287 -14.45 25.45 10.71
C SER A 287 -13.02 25.97 10.51
N ASN A 288 -12.14 25.09 10.03
CA ASN A 288 -10.76 25.38 9.57
C ASN A 288 -9.67 25.59 10.63
N ASN A 289 -9.82 25.11 11.87
CA ASN A 289 -8.86 25.40 12.96
C ASN A 289 -8.37 24.17 13.75
N ASN A 290 -8.23 23.01 13.09
CA ASN A 290 -7.72 21.76 13.67
C ASN A 290 -8.39 21.43 15.02
N CYS A 291 -9.71 21.51 15.11
CA CYS A 291 -10.38 21.20 16.37
C CYS A 291 -10.20 19.71 16.71
N TRP A 292 -10.06 19.44 18.00
CA TRP A 292 -9.67 18.13 18.51
C TRP A 292 -10.59 16.97 18.08
N ASN A 293 -11.87 17.25 17.82
CA ASN A 293 -12.87 16.28 17.40
C ASN A 293 -13.23 16.35 15.90
N ASP A 294 -12.57 17.23 15.14
CA ASP A 294 -12.80 17.34 13.69
C ASP A 294 -12.17 16.16 12.95
N GLN A 295 -12.98 15.44 12.18
CA GLN A 295 -12.54 14.22 11.49
C GLN A 295 -11.51 14.53 10.40
N ASN A 296 -11.58 15.69 9.74
CA ASN A 296 -10.61 16.09 8.73
C ASN A 296 -9.26 16.44 9.36
N ALA A 297 -9.26 17.10 10.53
CA ALA A 297 -8.06 17.38 11.30
C ALA A 297 -7.40 16.09 11.80
N ILE A 298 -8.17 15.15 12.35
CA ILE A 298 -7.67 13.83 12.76
C ILE A 298 -7.07 13.09 11.57
N ARG A 299 -7.79 13.00 10.43
CA ARG A 299 -7.29 12.39 9.20
C ARG A 299 -5.97 13.01 8.75
N SER A 300 -5.91 14.34 8.66
CA SER A 300 -4.74 15.07 8.17
C SER A 300 -3.52 14.87 9.08
N PHE A 301 -3.71 14.93 10.39
CA PHE A 301 -2.66 14.66 11.37
C PHE A 301 -2.16 13.23 11.26
N THR A 302 -3.07 12.25 11.30
CA THR A 302 -2.72 10.82 11.24
C THR A 302 -1.91 10.47 9.99
N ILE A 303 -2.39 10.88 8.80
CA ILE A 303 -1.69 10.60 7.54
C ILE A 303 -0.32 11.27 7.55
N SER A 304 -0.23 12.52 8.02
CA SER A 304 1.01 13.28 8.06
C SER A 304 2.03 12.67 9.04
N SER A 305 1.58 12.16 10.19
CA SER A 305 2.44 11.46 11.17
C SER A 305 3.02 10.17 10.58
N VAL A 306 2.19 9.34 9.94
CA VAL A 306 2.65 8.08 9.31
C VAL A 306 3.58 8.39 8.13
N ALA A 307 3.21 9.35 7.29
CA ALA A 307 4.03 9.77 6.15
C ALA A 307 5.40 10.30 6.58
N GLN A 308 5.45 11.12 7.64
CA GLN A 308 6.72 11.63 8.18
C GLN A 308 7.59 10.51 8.73
N ALA A 309 7.01 9.57 9.49
CA ALA A 309 7.74 8.43 10.02
C ALA A 309 8.31 7.54 8.90
N ALA A 310 7.59 7.41 7.79
CA ALA A 310 8.01 6.66 6.62
C ALA A 310 8.93 7.43 5.65
N ASN A 311 9.22 8.72 5.91
CA ASN A 311 9.88 9.63 4.97
C ASN A 311 9.21 9.63 3.57
N ALA A 312 7.87 9.60 3.56
CA ALA A 312 7.07 9.49 2.35
C ALA A 312 7.13 10.78 1.51
N ASN A 313 7.20 10.61 0.18
CA ASN A 313 7.05 11.69 -0.79
C ASN A 313 5.56 12.05 -1.00
N SER A 314 5.29 13.06 -1.85
CA SER A 314 3.93 13.54 -2.12
C SER A 314 3.00 12.49 -2.75
N VAL A 315 3.53 11.59 -3.58
CA VAL A 315 2.74 10.51 -4.18
C VAL A 315 2.39 9.46 -3.12
N GLN A 316 3.36 9.06 -2.32
CA GLN A 316 3.15 8.12 -1.22
C GLN A 316 2.18 8.67 -0.17
N LEU A 317 2.25 9.98 0.13
CA LEU A 317 1.28 10.67 0.99
C LEU A 317 -0.15 10.56 0.44
N THR A 318 -0.31 10.71 -0.88
CA THR A 318 -1.61 10.56 -1.55
C THR A 318 -2.14 9.14 -1.41
N ILE A 319 -1.30 8.14 -1.70
CA ILE A 319 -1.63 6.70 -1.55
C ILE A 319 -2.02 6.37 -0.10
N MET A 320 -1.29 6.88 0.90
CA MET A 320 -1.65 6.70 2.31
C MET A 320 -3.02 7.30 2.63
N GLY A 321 -3.39 8.42 1.99
CA GLY A 321 -4.74 8.98 2.09
C GLY A 321 -5.81 8.06 1.52
N GLU A 322 -5.58 7.48 0.35
CA GLU A 322 -6.50 6.50 -0.25
C GLU A 322 -6.67 5.26 0.64
N ILE A 323 -5.57 4.76 1.24
CA ILE A 323 -5.61 3.63 2.18
C ILE A 323 -6.41 3.99 3.44
N TYR A 324 -6.20 5.19 4.00
CA TYR A 324 -6.95 5.66 5.17
C TYR A 324 -8.46 5.68 4.89
N ASP A 325 -8.84 6.17 3.70
CA ASP A 325 -10.22 6.39 3.29
C ASP A 325 -11.01 5.08 3.07
N LEU A 326 -10.34 3.92 3.01
CA LEU A 326 -11.01 2.61 3.02
C LEU A 326 -11.80 2.34 4.31
N GLY A 327 -11.49 3.05 5.41
CA GLY A 327 -12.19 2.87 6.68
C GLY A 327 -11.54 1.83 7.60
N ALA A 328 -11.92 1.87 8.89
CA ALA A 328 -11.38 0.98 9.93
C ALA A 328 -11.75 -0.50 9.70
N SER A 329 -12.81 -0.74 8.94
CA SER A 329 -13.37 -2.07 8.67
C SER A 329 -13.01 -2.60 7.27
N ALA A 330 -12.00 -2.00 6.62
CA ALA A 330 -11.53 -2.45 5.31
C ALA A 330 -11.17 -3.94 5.34
N THR A 331 -11.64 -4.68 4.35
CA THR A 331 -11.38 -6.10 4.20
C THR A 331 -10.11 -6.35 3.38
N ASN A 332 -9.60 -7.57 3.40
CA ASN A 332 -8.51 -7.99 2.51
C ASN A 332 -8.84 -7.77 1.02
N SER A 333 -10.13 -7.87 0.65
CA SER A 333 -10.58 -7.61 -0.72
C SER A 333 -10.49 -6.14 -1.09
N ASP A 334 -10.80 -5.23 -0.15
CA ASP A 334 -10.72 -3.78 -0.36
C ASP A 334 -9.25 -3.35 -0.53
N LEU A 335 -8.37 -3.85 0.35
CA LEU A 335 -6.94 -3.60 0.30
C LEU A 335 -6.31 -4.15 -0.98
N SER A 336 -6.69 -5.37 -1.38
CA SER A 336 -6.25 -5.95 -2.65
C SER A 336 -6.72 -5.14 -3.86
N SER A 337 -7.98 -4.70 -3.84
CA SER A 337 -8.54 -3.87 -4.91
C SER A 337 -7.79 -2.54 -5.04
N LEU A 338 -7.48 -1.89 -3.92
CA LEU A 338 -6.68 -0.66 -3.90
C LEU A 338 -5.23 -0.91 -4.35
N GLY A 339 -4.59 -1.99 -3.89
CA GLY A 339 -3.24 -2.37 -4.36
C GLY A 339 -3.17 -2.55 -5.88
N GLN A 340 -4.20 -3.17 -6.48
CA GLN A 340 -4.33 -3.31 -7.92
C GLN A 340 -4.65 -1.99 -8.64
N GLN A 341 -5.38 -1.07 -8.00
CA GLN A 341 -5.57 0.28 -8.53
C GLN A 341 -4.27 1.07 -8.53
N ILE A 342 -3.49 0.99 -7.45
CA ILE A 342 -2.17 1.62 -7.35
C ILE A 342 -1.26 1.07 -8.46
N LEU A 343 -1.23 -0.26 -8.64
CA LEU A 343 -0.47 -0.91 -9.72
C LEU A 343 -0.88 -0.42 -11.11
N ARG A 344 -2.13 -0.01 -11.33
CA ARG A 344 -2.61 0.49 -12.63
C ARG A 344 -2.44 1.99 -12.81
N ASN A 345 -2.46 2.77 -11.73
CA ASN A 345 -2.45 4.22 -11.79
C ASN A 345 -1.03 4.80 -11.70
N TYR A 346 -0.11 4.08 -11.05
CA TYR A 346 1.28 4.47 -10.81
C TYR A 346 2.27 3.54 -11.50
N ASN A 347 3.56 3.84 -11.42
CA ASN A 347 4.62 3.06 -12.08
C ASN A 347 5.80 2.78 -11.15
N MET A 348 6.80 2.05 -11.64
CA MET A 348 7.94 1.61 -10.82
C MET A 348 8.72 2.75 -10.19
N LEU A 349 8.72 3.95 -10.76
CA LEU A 349 9.39 5.13 -10.19
C LEU A 349 8.61 5.75 -9.01
N THR A 350 7.32 5.44 -8.91
CA THR A 350 6.38 6.09 -8.00
C THR A 350 5.76 5.14 -6.98
N TYR A 351 5.90 3.82 -7.20
CA TYR A 351 5.43 2.85 -6.24
C TYR A 351 6.09 3.05 -4.87
N PRO A 352 5.30 2.94 -3.79
CA PRO A 352 5.78 3.20 -2.44
C PRO A 352 6.79 2.15 -1.94
N VAL A 353 6.88 1.02 -2.63
CA VAL A 353 7.72 -0.12 -2.30
C VAL A 353 8.45 -0.59 -3.55
N GLN A 354 9.68 -1.04 -3.34
CA GLN A 354 10.56 -1.52 -4.41
C GLN A 354 11.00 -2.95 -4.08
N PRO A 355 11.04 -3.86 -5.07
CA PRO A 355 11.63 -5.17 -4.88
C PRO A 355 13.12 -5.04 -4.57
N SER A 356 13.71 -6.09 -3.99
CA SER A 356 15.16 -6.16 -3.85
C SER A 356 15.82 -6.13 -5.23
N ARG A 357 17.07 -5.65 -5.27
CA ARG A 357 17.84 -5.61 -6.52
C ARG A 357 17.93 -6.99 -7.19
N ASP A 358 18.10 -8.05 -6.39
CA ASP A 358 18.23 -9.41 -6.89
C ASP A 358 16.94 -9.91 -7.56
N ILE A 359 15.77 -9.58 -6.97
CA ILE A 359 14.47 -9.90 -7.58
C ILE A 359 14.24 -9.04 -8.81
N TYR A 360 14.55 -7.75 -8.74
CA TYR A 360 14.40 -6.85 -9.88
C TYR A 360 15.23 -7.30 -11.09
N SER A 361 16.49 -7.69 -10.88
CA SER A 361 17.40 -8.12 -11.95
C SER A 361 17.03 -9.44 -12.61
N GLN A 362 16.11 -10.22 -12.03
CA GLN A 362 15.58 -11.44 -12.68
C GLN A 362 14.63 -11.10 -13.83
N PHE A 363 14.01 -9.92 -13.79
CA PHE A 363 12.99 -9.52 -14.77
C PHE A 363 13.36 -8.28 -15.55
N ALA A 364 14.29 -7.45 -15.07
CA ALA A 364 14.64 -6.17 -15.66
C ALA A 364 16.14 -6.04 -15.89
N SER A 365 16.54 -5.49 -17.04
CA SER A 365 17.93 -5.19 -17.32
C SER A 365 18.47 -4.09 -16.40
N ALA A 366 19.78 -4.10 -16.15
CA ALA A 366 20.43 -3.08 -15.33
C ALA A 366 20.30 -1.65 -15.90
N LYS A 367 20.07 -1.52 -17.22
CA LYS A 367 19.85 -0.25 -17.91
C LYS A 367 18.38 0.19 -17.91
N ASN A 368 17.46 -0.67 -17.45
CA ASN A 368 16.02 -0.50 -17.54
C ASN A 368 15.52 -0.35 -18.98
N ASP A 369 16.20 -0.92 -19.96
CA ASP A 369 15.80 -0.88 -21.37
C ASP A 369 15.12 -2.19 -21.84
N THR A 370 15.14 -3.22 -21.00
CA THR A 370 14.63 -4.56 -21.33
C THR A 370 13.98 -5.20 -20.13
N MET A 371 12.84 -5.87 -20.35
CA MET A 371 12.09 -6.62 -19.35
C MET A 371 11.75 -8.02 -19.85
N LEU A 372 11.70 -8.99 -18.95
CA LEU A 372 11.29 -10.37 -19.21
C LEU A 372 9.90 -10.63 -18.62
N VAL A 373 9.07 -11.33 -19.38
CA VAL A 373 7.80 -11.92 -18.94
C VAL A 373 7.86 -13.41 -19.23
N ILE A 374 7.60 -14.23 -18.23
CA ILE A 374 7.65 -15.68 -18.31
C ILE A 374 6.22 -16.20 -18.36
N ILE A 375 5.88 -16.99 -19.37
CA ILE A 375 4.55 -17.59 -19.56
C ILE A 375 4.70 -19.09 -19.47
N ASP A 376 4.04 -19.70 -18.48
CA ASP A 376 4.00 -21.15 -18.31
C ASP A 376 2.69 -21.72 -18.87
N PHE A 377 2.76 -22.82 -19.62
CA PHE A 377 1.62 -23.52 -20.21
C PHE A 377 1.36 -24.85 -19.50
N LYS A 378 0.09 -25.23 -19.38
CA LYS A 378 -0.32 -26.56 -18.90
C LYS A 378 -0.07 -27.57 -20.01
N THR A 379 0.62 -28.65 -19.67
CA THR A 379 1.02 -29.71 -20.61
C THR A 379 -0.11 -30.62 -21.13
N ASN A 380 -1.38 -30.21 -21.01
CA ASN A 380 -2.54 -31.07 -21.35
C ASN A 380 -3.53 -30.42 -22.35
N GLY A 381 -3.06 -29.63 -23.32
CA GLY A 381 -3.90 -28.99 -24.35
C GLY A 381 -3.34 -29.07 -25.78
N PRO A 382 -4.17 -28.94 -26.83
CA PRO A 382 -3.70 -28.94 -28.22
C PRO A 382 -2.80 -27.75 -28.49
N ASP A 383 -1.77 -28.00 -29.29
CA ASP A 383 -0.68 -27.10 -29.69
C ASP A 383 -1.12 -25.66 -30.05
N PRO A 384 -0.52 -24.60 -29.45
CA PRO A 384 -0.89 -23.19 -29.67
C PRO A 384 -0.42 -22.59 -31.02
N MET A 385 -0.11 -23.42 -32.03
CA MET A 385 0.30 -22.99 -33.39
C MET A 385 -0.63 -21.95 -34.04
N ASN A 386 -1.89 -21.85 -33.64
CA ASN A 386 -2.86 -20.91 -34.21
C ASN A 386 -2.88 -19.51 -33.58
N SER A 387 -2.22 -19.29 -32.43
CA SER A 387 -2.22 -18.01 -31.69
C SER A 387 -1.03 -17.09 -32.05
N VAL A 388 0.05 -17.66 -32.60
CA VAL A 388 1.25 -16.91 -33.01
C VAL A 388 1.00 -15.88 -34.14
N PRO A 389 0.08 -16.13 -35.10
CA PRO A 389 -0.29 -15.12 -36.10
C PRO A 389 -1.07 -13.93 -35.51
N GLU A 390 -1.97 -14.17 -34.54
CA GLU A 390 -2.75 -13.10 -33.87
C GLU A 390 -1.85 -12.23 -32.98
N ILE A 391 -0.93 -12.82 -32.22
CA ILE A 391 0.06 -12.07 -31.43
C ILE A 391 0.95 -11.21 -32.34
N ARG A 392 1.37 -11.72 -33.50
CA ARG A 392 2.13 -10.93 -34.49
C ARG A 392 1.32 -9.80 -35.11
N HIS A 393 0.02 -10.00 -35.32
CA HIS A 393 -0.88 -8.97 -35.81
C HIS A 393 -1.05 -7.85 -34.78
N ASP A 394 -1.21 -8.18 -33.50
CA ASP A 394 -1.40 -7.19 -32.43
C ASP A 394 -0.11 -6.40 -32.12
N VAL A 395 1.06 -7.07 -32.17
CA VAL A 395 2.38 -6.40 -32.11
C VAL A 395 2.61 -5.51 -33.34
N GLY A 396 2.12 -5.93 -34.51
CA GLY A 396 2.14 -5.14 -35.74
C GLY A 396 1.31 -3.86 -35.65
N ILE A 397 0.11 -3.93 -35.08
CA ILE A 397 -0.77 -2.76 -34.90
C ILE A 397 -0.20 -1.76 -33.88
N ALA A 398 0.46 -2.24 -32.81
CA ALA A 398 1.10 -1.37 -31.84
C ALA A 398 2.24 -0.52 -32.45
N ASN A 399 2.98 -1.06 -33.42
CA ASN A 399 4.04 -0.32 -34.13
C ASN A 399 3.52 0.72 -35.12
N ILE A 400 2.29 0.60 -35.61
CA ILE A 400 1.72 1.55 -36.58
C ILE A 400 1.28 2.86 -35.89
N ASN A 401 0.95 2.80 -34.59
CA ASN A 401 0.53 3.98 -33.83
C ASN A 401 1.69 4.82 -33.27
N THR A 402 2.93 4.34 -33.37
CA THR A 402 4.14 5.11 -32.99
C THR A 402 4.68 6.01 -34.11
N ASP A 403 4.26 5.80 -35.37
CA ASP A 403 4.74 6.58 -36.53
C ASP A 403 3.80 7.75 -36.93
N CYS A 404 2.70 7.97 -36.21
CA CYS A 404 1.79 9.10 -36.43
C CYS A 404 1.82 10.10 -35.26
N ASN A 405 2.99 10.64 -34.94
CA ASN A 405 3.14 11.91 -34.20
C ASN A 405 4.52 12.54 -34.48
N GLY A 406 4.81 12.73 -35.77
CA GLY A 406 5.98 13.45 -36.25
C GLY A 406 5.59 14.54 -37.25
N HIS A 407 4.85 15.55 -36.80
CA HIS A 407 4.87 16.91 -37.36
C HIS A 407 4.64 17.95 -36.27
#